data_AF-A0A969S692-F1
#
_entry.id   AF-A0A969S692-F1
#
_cell.length_a   1.000
_cell.length_b   1.000
_cell.length_c   1.000
_cell.angle_alpha   90.00
_cell.angle_beta   90.00
_cell.angle_gamma   90.00
#
_symmetry.space_group_name_H-M   'P 1'
#
loop_
_entity.id
_entity.type
_entity.pdbx_description
1 polymer ?
#
loop_
_entity_poly.entity_id
_entity_poly.type
_entity_poly.pdbx_seq_one_letter_code
_entity_poly.pdbx_strand_id
1 'polypeptide(L)'
;MLCYNPALFSSPILLTFLLTFFNLAQENCSCQPSQKIKVKNPVVEMDGDEMTRIIWQMIREKMILPYLDIDLKYYDLGMEHRDATDDKVTIESANATREYGVAVKCATITPDEARVAEFKLKQMWKSPNGTIRNILDGTIFR
;
A
#
# COMPACT_ATOMS: atom_id res chain seq x y z
N MET A 1 -17.53 30.41 10.59
CA MET A 1 -18.94 30.65 10.93
C MET A 1 -19.32 32.01 10.34
N LEU A 2 -19.73 32.05 9.08
CA LEU A 2 -20.28 33.25 8.44
C LEU A 2 -21.76 32.97 8.20
N CYS A 3 -22.61 33.84 8.74
CA CYS A 3 -24.06 33.69 8.78
C CYS A 3 -24.65 33.64 7.37
N TYR A 4 -25.33 32.54 7.05
CA TYR A 4 -26.10 32.37 5.83
C TYR A 4 -27.44 33.12 5.99
N ASN A 5 -27.62 34.23 5.27
CA ASN A 5 -28.87 34.99 5.25
C ASN A 5 -29.71 34.55 4.02
N PRO A 6 -30.84 33.85 4.18
CA PRO A 6 -31.56 33.23 3.05
C PRO A 6 -32.39 34.21 2.20
N ALA A 7 -32.46 35.50 2.56
CA ALA A 7 -33.42 36.45 1.98
C ALA A 7 -33.00 37.10 0.64
N LEU A 8 -31.84 36.75 0.06
CA LEU A 8 -31.32 37.38 -1.18
C LEU A 8 -31.60 36.58 -2.48
N PHE A 9 -32.31 35.45 -2.41
CA PHE A 9 -32.52 34.53 -3.55
C PHE A 9 -33.90 34.62 -4.22
N SER A 10 -34.50 35.81 -4.32
CA SER A 10 -35.81 35.99 -4.99
C SER A 10 -35.73 36.53 -6.41
N SER A 11 -34.55 36.90 -6.91
CA SER A 11 -34.38 37.39 -8.29
C SER A 11 -33.82 36.30 -9.22
N PRO A 12 -34.58 35.84 -10.23
CA PRO A 12 -34.10 34.83 -11.18
C PRO A 12 -32.90 35.32 -12.00
N ILE A 13 -32.70 36.64 -12.12
CA ILE A 13 -31.57 37.25 -12.84
C ILE A 13 -30.27 37.17 -12.03
N LEU A 14 -30.35 37.29 -10.69
CA LEU A 14 -29.18 37.20 -9.82
C LEU A 14 -28.71 35.75 -9.66
N LEU A 15 -29.63 34.79 -9.71
CA LEU A 15 -29.33 33.36 -9.65
C LEU A 15 -28.58 32.88 -10.90
N THR A 16 -28.98 33.30 -12.10
CA THR A 16 -28.23 32.99 -13.33
C THR A 16 -26.86 33.63 -13.32
N PHE A 17 -26.72 34.88 -12.86
CA PHE A 17 -25.43 35.58 -12.80
C PHE A 17 -24.47 34.94 -11.79
N LEU A 18 -24.96 34.53 -10.62
CA LEU A 18 -24.17 33.78 -9.64
C LEU A 18 -23.78 32.39 -10.18
N LEU A 19 -24.67 31.69 -10.88
CA LEU A 19 -24.38 30.38 -11.48
C LEU A 19 -23.37 30.47 -12.63
N THR A 20 -23.40 31.50 -13.48
CA THR A 20 -22.36 31.69 -14.52
C THR A 20 -21.02 32.08 -13.91
N PHE A 21 -20.99 32.94 -12.88
CA PHE A 21 -19.73 33.27 -12.19
C PHE A 21 -19.16 32.09 -11.40
N PHE A 22 -20.01 31.23 -10.81
CA PHE A 22 -19.55 30.00 -10.13
C PHE A 22 -18.95 29.00 -11.11
N ASN A 23 -19.56 28.82 -12.30
CA ASN A 23 -19.01 27.95 -13.34
C ASN A 23 -17.70 28.50 -13.95
N LEU A 24 -17.60 29.82 -14.19
CA LEU A 24 -16.37 30.45 -14.70
C LEU A 24 -15.19 30.39 -13.70
N ALA A 25 -15.46 30.33 -12.40
CA ALA A 25 -14.42 30.15 -11.38
C ALA A 25 -13.95 28.68 -11.24
N GLN A 26 -14.73 27.70 -11.75
CA GLN A 26 -14.37 26.28 -11.72
C GLN A 26 -13.58 25.81 -12.95
N GLU A 27 -13.62 26.54 -14.07
CA GLU A 27 -12.97 26.09 -15.32
C GLU A 27 -11.45 26.35 -15.40
N ASN A 28 -10.87 27.18 -14.52
CA ASN A 28 -9.45 27.56 -14.60
C ASN A 28 -8.52 26.97 -13.53
N CYS A 29 -8.94 25.92 -12.82
CA CYS A 29 -8.02 25.11 -12.03
C CYS A 29 -8.14 23.64 -12.43
N SER A 30 -7.77 23.33 -13.69
CA SER A 30 -7.49 21.95 -14.04
C SER A 30 -6.11 21.56 -13.52
N CYS A 31 -6.07 21.19 -12.24
CA CYS A 31 -5.15 20.17 -11.78
C CYS A 31 -5.50 18.89 -12.57
N GLN A 32 -4.94 18.74 -13.77
CA GLN A 32 -5.00 17.48 -14.49
C GLN A 32 -4.30 16.45 -13.59
N PRO A 33 -4.96 15.37 -13.15
CA PRO A 33 -4.27 14.32 -12.41
C PRO A 33 -3.11 13.85 -13.29
N SER A 34 -1.88 13.97 -12.78
CA SER A 34 -0.68 13.63 -13.56
C SER A 34 -0.83 12.20 -14.08
N GLN A 35 -0.62 12.01 -15.39
CA GLN A 35 -0.67 10.68 -15.98
C GLN A 35 0.31 9.76 -15.25
N LYS A 36 -0.21 8.71 -14.59
CA LYS A 36 0.60 7.77 -13.83
C LYS A 36 1.61 7.08 -14.74
N ILE A 37 2.80 6.81 -14.21
CA ILE A 37 3.83 6.03 -14.91
C ILE A 37 3.36 4.58 -14.97
N LYS A 38 3.24 4.02 -16.18
CA LYS A 38 2.85 2.63 -16.37
C LYS A 38 4.03 1.70 -16.15
N VAL A 39 3.89 0.77 -15.22
CA VAL A 39 4.89 -0.26 -14.95
C VAL A 39 4.54 -1.50 -15.76
N LYS A 40 5.48 -1.96 -16.59
CA LYS A 40 5.23 -3.03 -17.57
C LYS A 40 5.02 -4.40 -16.93
N ASN A 41 5.85 -4.74 -15.95
CA ASN A 41 5.84 -6.04 -15.28
C ASN A 41 5.31 -5.87 -13.85
N PRO A 42 4.59 -6.87 -13.31
CA PRO A 42 4.16 -6.83 -11.93
C PRO A 42 5.35 -6.88 -10.96
N VAL A 43 5.13 -6.38 -9.75
CA VAL A 43 6.09 -6.44 -8.64
C VAL A 43 5.48 -7.23 -7.50
N VAL A 44 6.26 -8.14 -6.92
CA VAL A 44 5.84 -8.87 -5.72
C VAL A 44 5.96 -7.97 -4.51
N GLU A 45 4.87 -7.83 -3.78
CA GLU A 45 4.81 -7.05 -2.55
C GLU A 45 4.70 -8.02 -1.37
N MET A 46 5.67 -7.98 -0.47
CA MET A 46 5.67 -8.78 0.76
C MET A 46 5.48 -7.86 1.97
N ASP A 47 4.28 -7.86 2.55
CA ASP A 47 3.97 -7.03 3.71
C ASP A 47 4.61 -7.60 5.00
N GLY A 48 4.68 -6.77 6.04
CA GLY A 48 5.44 -7.03 7.25
C GLY A 48 4.64 -6.94 8.54
N ASP A 49 5.36 -6.63 9.61
CA ASP A 49 4.85 -6.62 10.98
C ASP A 49 4.96 -5.23 11.65
N GLU A 50 4.20 -5.06 12.73
CA GLU A 50 4.25 -3.93 13.67
C GLU A 50 4.26 -2.55 12.98
N MET A 51 5.14 -1.65 13.41
CA MET A 51 5.24 -0.28 12.91
C MET A 51 5.63 -0.23 11.44
N THR A 52 6.42 -1.19 10.97
CA THR A 52 6.88 -1.20 9.57
C THR A 52 5.74 -1.47 8.60
N ARG A 53 4.76 -2.30 8.97
CA ARG A 53 3.52 -2.51 8.20
C ARG A 53 2.74 -1.21 7.99
N ILE A 54 2.57 -0.42 9.06
CA ILE A 54 1.85 0.86 9.01
C ILE A 54 2.59 1.88 8.14
N ILE A 55 3.91 2.01 8.34
CA ILE A 55 4.74 2.91 7.53
C ILE A 55 4.72 2.48 6.06
N TRP A 56 4.78 1.17 5.79
CA TRP A 56 4.74 0.64 4.43
C TRP A 56 3.42 0.97 3.73
N GLN A 57 2.28 0.78 4.41
CA GLN A 57 0.97 1.19 3.88
C GLN A 57 0.95 2.69 3.54
N MET A 58 1.47 3.55 4.42
CA MET A 58 1.52 4.99 4.17
C MET A 58 2.39 5.35 2.96
N ILE A 59 3.56 4.72 2.82
CA ILE A 59 4.45 4.91 1.66
C ILE A 59 3.73 4.47 0.38
N ARG A 60 3.14 3.27 0.38
CA ARG A 60 2.43 2.72 -0.77
C ARG A 60 1.30 3.63 -1.22
N GLU A 61 0.45 4.06 -0.31
CA GLU A 61 -0.75 4.85 -0.62
C GLU A 61 -0.45 6.31 -0.97
N LYS A 62 0.54 6.93 -0.33
CA LYS A 62 0.84 8.36 -0.53
C LYS A 62 1.95 8.63 -1.53
N MET A 63 2.89 7.69 -1.70
CA MET A 63 4.12 7.92 -2.46
C MET A 63 4.29 6.99 -3.66
N ILE A 64 3.56 5.89 -3.76
CA ILE A 64 3.67 4.94 -4.88
C ILE A 64 2.43 4.98 -5.76
N LEU A 65 1.26 4.57 -5.23
CA LEU A 65 0.02 4.43 -5.99
C LEU A 65 -0.53 5.72 -6.63
N PRO A 66 -0.29 6.94 -6.09
CA PRO A 66 -0.70 8.17 -6.77
C PRO A 66 0.08 8.42 -8.06
N TYR A 67 1.30 7.89 -8.19
CA TYR A 67 2.23 8.20 -9.27
C TYR A 67 2.47 7.02 -10.22
N LEU A 68 2.26 5.78 -9.78
CA LEU A 68 2.47 4.56 -10.55
C LEU A 68 1.16 3.82 -10.83
N ASP A 69 1.00 3.39 -12.08
CA ASP A 69 0.04 2.36 -12.50
C ASP A 69 0.80 1.04 -12.54
N ILE A 70 0.69 0.27 -11.45
CA ILE A 70 1.51 -0.91 -11.16
C ILE A 70 0.65 -2.07 -10.65
N ASP A 71 0.89 -3.26 -11.16
CA ASP A 71 0.30 -4.51 -10.67
C ASP A 71 1.16 -5.07 -9.52
N LEU A 72 0.60 -5.05 -8.31
CA LEU A 72 1.26 -5.55 -7.11
C LEU A 72 0.73 -6.96 -6.78
N LYS A 73 1.61 -7.96 -6.82
CA LYS A 73 1.31 -9.32 -6.34
C LYS A 73 1.54 -9.35 -4.84
N TYR A 74 0.45 -9.16 -4.09
CA TYR A 74 0.47 -9.00 -2.65
C TYR A 74 0.56 -10.33 -1.89
N TYR A 75 1.48 -10.41 -0.94
CA TYR A 75 1.66 -11.51 0.01
C TYR A 75 1.83 -10.95 1.41
N ASP A 76 0.99 -11.38 2.35
CA ASP A 76 1.07 -10.96 3.75
C ASP A 76 2.07 -11.85 4.51
N LEU A 77 3.26 -11.34 4.83
CA LEU A 77 4.23 -12.08 5.65
C LEU A 77 4.16 -11.71 7.14
N GLY A 78 3.07 -11.07 7.55
CA GLY A 78 2.76 -10.82 8.96
C GLY A 78 2.73 -12.13 9.76
N MET A 79 3.20 -12.08 11.01
CA MET A 79 3.39 -13.25 11.86
C MET A 79 2.13 -14.12 11.98
N GLU A 80 0.97 -13.50 12.19
CA GLU A 80 -0.30 -14.21 12.29
C GLU A 80 -0.69 -14.91 10.99
N HIS A 81 -0.45 -14.28 9.84
CA HIS A 81 -0.76 -14.89 8.54
C HIS A 81 0.20 -16.02 8.19
N ARG A 82 1.49 -15.87 8.54
CA ARG A 82 2.46 -16.96 8.43
C ARG A 82 2.07 -18.13 9.32
N ASP A 83 1.68 -17.88 10.57
CA ASP A 83 1.21 -18.94 11.46
C ASP A 83 -0.05 -19.64 10.92
N ALA A 84 -1.03 -18.87 10.43
CA ALA A 84 -2.25 -19.40 9.83
C ALA A 84 -2.00 -20.30 8.61
N THR A 85 -0.99 -19.98 7.80
CA THR A 85 -0.66 -20.69 6.54
C THR A 85 0.43 -21.75 6.71
N ASP A 86 0.86 -22.06 7.93
CA ASP A 86 2.02 -22.91 8.21
C ASP A 86 3.30 -22.45 7.50
N ASP A 87 3.48 -21.12 7.41
CA ASP A 87 4.56 -20.40 6.73
C ASP A 87 4.66 -20.64 5.22
N LYS A 88 3.62 -21.24 4.60
CA LYS A 88 3.55 -21.45 3.14
C LYS A 88 3.58 -20.14 2.36
N VAL A 89 2.96 -19.08 2.88
CA VAL A 89 2.95 -17.75 2.25
C VAL A 89 4.37 -17.18 2.02
N THR A 90 5.31 -17.52 2.91
CA THR A 90 6.72 -17.13 2.77
C THR A 90 7.38 -17.82 1.57
N ILE A 91 7.06 -19.09 1.34
CA ILE A 91 7.59 -19.88 0.22
C ILE A 91 6.93 -19.43 -1.09
N GLU A 92 5.61 -19.22 -1.07
CA GLU A 92 4.84 -18.75 -2.23
C GLU A 92 5.32 -17.38 -2.70
N SER A 93 5.55 -16.43 -1.79
CA SER A 93 6.06 -15.11 -2.13
C SER A 93 7.48 -15.16 -2.72
N ALA A 94 8.34 -16.04 -2.21
CA ALA A 94 9.68 -16.27 -2.78
C ALA A 94 9.61 -16.89 -4.19
N ASN A 95 8.70 -17.84 -4.42
CA ASN A 95 8.50 -18.43 -5.75
C ASN A 95 7.91 -17.42 -6.74
N ALA A 96 6.95 -16.61 -6.32
CA ALA A 96 6.43 -15.51 -7.13
C ALA A 96 7.54 -14.50 -7.47
N THR A 97 8.45 -14.22 -6.53
CA THR A 97 9.60 -13.34 -6.80
C THR A 97 10.52 -13.94 -7.85
N ARG A 98 10.73 -15.26 -7.84
CA ARG A 98 11.50 -15.93 -8.88
C ARG A 98 10.82 -15.84 -10.25
N GLU A 99 9.50 -15.92 -10.29
CA GLU A 99 8.70 -15.81 -11.52
C GLU A 99 8.70 -14.39 -12.10
N TYR A 100 8.39 -13.39 -11.27
CA TYR A 100 8.23 -11.99 -11.71
C TYR A 100 9.54 -11.18 -11.68
N GLY A 101 10.57 -11.70 -11.02
CA GLY A 101 11.93 -11.17 -11.00
C GLY A 101 12.19 -10.03 -10.01
N VAL A 102 11.18 -9.27 -9.62
CA VAL A 102 11.32 -8.12 -8.69
C VAL A 102 10.34 -8.23 -7.54
N ALA A 103 10.85 -8.02 -6.32
CA ALA A 103 10.05 -7.93 -5.11
C ALA A 103 10.47 -6.76 -4.23
N VAL A 104 9.51 -6.23 -3.48
CA VAL A 104 9.73 -5.32 -2.37
C VAL A 104 9.20 -5.98 -1.10
N LYS A 105 10.02 -5.99 -0.05
CA LYS A 105 9.70 -6.66 1.21
C LYS A 105 9.79 -5.70 2.38
N CYS A 106 8.74 -5.67 3.19
CA CYS A 106 8.70 -5.00 4.47
C CYS A 106 9.39 -5.84 5.57
N ALA A 107 9.76 -5.22 6.69
CA ALA A 107 10.40 -5.92 7.80
C ALA A 107 9.40 -6.86 8.49
N THR A 108 9.88 -8.04 8.87
CA THR A 108 9.07 -9.12 9.46
C THR A 108 9.72 -9.60 10.74
N ILE A 109 8.91 -9.95 11.73
CA ILE A 109 9.39 -10.53 12.98
C ILE A 109 9.87 -11.97 12.74
N THR A 110 10.99 -12.34 13.37
CA THR A 110 11.35 -13.75 13.56
C THR A 110 11.05 -14.09 15.02
N PRO A 111 10.03 -14.93 15.30
CA PRO A 111 9.58 -15.12 16.67
C PRO A 111 10.63 -15.88 17.50
N ASP A 112 10.84 -15.44 18.74
CA ASP A 112 11.52 -16.19 19.79
C ASP A 112 10.46 -16.87 20.69
N GLU A 113 10.90 -17.53 21.77
CA GLU A 113 9.99 -18.22 22.70
C GLU A 113 8.98 -17.27 23.35
N ALA A 114 9.39 -16.04 23.65
CA ALA A 114 8.52 -15.04 24.23
C ALA A 114 7.43 -14.60 23.25
N ARG A 115 7.80 -14.35 21.99
CA ARG A 115 6.83 -14.01 20.93
C ARG A 115 5.91 -15.17 20.59
N VAL A 116 6.39 -16.43 20.62
CA VAL A 116 5.53 -17.61 20.46
C VAL A 116 4.45 -17.64 21.53
N ALA A 117 4.79 -17.35 22.79
CA ALA A 117 3.83 -17.30 23.89
C ALA A 117 2.88 -16.09 23.81
N GLU A 118 3.42 -14.91 23.49
CA GLU A 118 2.66 -13.65 23.37
C GLU A 118 1.57 -13.75 22.30
N PHE A 119 1.94 -14.23 21.10
CA PHE A 119 1.04 -14.34 19.94
C PHE A 119 0.34 -15.70 19.84
N LYS A 120 0.62 -16.63 20.76
CA LYS A 120 0.07 -18.00 20.78
C LYS A 120 0.28 -18.75 19.46
N LEU A 121 1.49 -18.65 18.92
CA LEU A 121 1.85 -19.27 17.64
C LEU A 121 1.90 -20.80 17.76
N LYS A 122 1.66 -21.50 16.66
CA LYS A 122 1.77 -22.97 16.57
C LYS A 122 3.19 -23.44 16.89
N GLN A 123 4.20 -22.71 16.42
CA GLN A 123 5.62 -23.02 16.63
C GLN A 123 6.52 -21.80 16.38
N MET A 124 7.80 -21.96 16.69
CA MET A 124 8.84 -20.99 16.38
C MET A 124 9.20 -21.04 14.88
N TRP A 125 8.52 -20.21 14.09
CA TRP A 125 8.76 -20.11 12.65
C TRP A 125 10.14 -19.57 12.31
N LYS A 126 10.72 -20.08 11.22
CA LYS A 126 12.01 -19.58 10.70
C LYS A 126 11.88 -18.13 10.22
N SER A 127 13.03 -17.45 10.13
CA SER A 127 13.06 -16.09 9.60
C SER A 127 12.63 -16.06 8.13
N PRO A 128 11.61 -15.25 7.75
CA PRO A 128 11.20 -15.11 6.36
C PRO A 128 12.37 -14.69 5.45
N ASN A 129 13.23 -13.80 5.94
CA ASN A 129 14.42 -13.35 5.22
C ASN A 129 15.35 -14.52 4.87
N GLY A 130 15.57 -15.44 5.81
CA GLY A 130 16.39 -16.63 5.60
C GLY A 130 15.77 -17.57 4.58
N THR A 131 14.47 -17.85 4.72
CA THR A 131 13.71 -18.70 3.79
C THR A 131 13.75 -18.16 2.36
N ILE A 132 13.45 -16.87 2.17
CA ILE A 132 13.43 -16.23 0.85
C ILE A 132 14.83 -16.26 0.21
N ARG A 133 15.89 -15.96 0.98
CA ARG A 133 17.28 -16.00 0.47
C ARG A 133 17.71 -17.39 0.03
N ASN A 134 17.37 -18.42 0.81
CA ASN A 134 17.68 -19.80 0.45
C ASN A 134 16.97 -20.25 -0.84
N ILE A 135 15.78 -19.69 -1.10
CA ILE A 135 14.99 -19.99 -2.29
C ILE A 135 15.55 -19.22 -3.51
N LEU A 136 15.73 -17.90 -3.39
CA LEU A 136 16.15 -17.06 -4.52
C LEU A 136 17.65 -17.20 -4.87
N ASP A 137 18.48 -17.58 -3.89
CA ASP A 137 19.94 -17.53 -3.97
C ASP A 137 20.48 -16.11 -4.26
N GLY A 138 21.80 -15.94 -4.22
CA GLY A 138 22.49 -14.70 -4.60
C GLY A 138 23.21 -13.96 -3.47
N THR A 139 23.57 -12.70 -3.74
CA THR A 139 24.39 -11.87 -2.84
C THR A 139 23.61 -10.70 -2.27
N ILE A 140 23.74 -10.47 -0.97
CA ILE A 140 23.18 -9.29 -0.29
C ILE A 140 24.25 -8.21 -0.27
N PHE A 141 23.93 -7.06 -0.85
CA PHE A 141 24.74 -5.85 -0.73
C PHE A 141 24.22 -5.03 0.45
N ARG A 142 25.13 -4.61 1.34
CA ARG A 142 24.84 -3.78 2.52
C ARG A 142 25.60 -2.47 2.45
#